data_AF-A0A7S2PV91-F1
#
_entry.id   AF-A0A7S2PV91-F1
#
_cell.length_a   1.000
_cell.length_b   1.000
_cell.length_c   1.000
_cell.angle_alpha   90.00
_cell.angle_beta   90.00
_cell.angle_gamma   90.00
#
_symmetry.space_group_name_H-M   'P 1'
#
loop_
_entity.id
_entity.type
_entity.pdbx_description
1 polymer ?
#
loop_
_entity_poly.entity_id
_entity_poly.type
_entity_poly.pdbx_seq_one_letter_code
_entity_poly.pdbx_strand_id
1 'polypeptide(L)'
;RTLLAAPAAALALLRGGEPARADAGDPLPPPVLKDVKRAAPQIQLGADWLQFELKPALKAEDLERARGCLGSATRGAHISPVDTNMIFPMEQLLSVNIDSDEDGWTTAVRNIASKFDEISTLLSDGDWKGARTNLDAVTESANKLMVDINARGDQVYFVPMTADYSQKRFDIYLAKKKADIQEKNVKGSLAMR
;
A
#
# COMPACT_ATOMS: atom_id res chain seq x y z
N ARG A 1 -31.78 -51.57 36.29
CA ARG A 1 -32.15 -51.75 34.86
C ARG A 1 -32.92 -50.48 34.50
N THR A 2 -32.47 -49.55 33.66
CA THR A 2 -31.64 -49.68 32.47
C THR A 2 -31.12 -48.29 32.07
N LEU A 3 -29.84 -48.23 31.66
CA LEU A 3 -29.15 -47.35 30.71
C LEU A 3 -29.08 -45.80 30.88
N LEU A 4 -27.82 -45.36 30.87
CA LEU A 4 -27.29 -44.04 30.54
C LEU A 4 -27.97 -43.37 29.33
N ALA A 5 -28.08 -42.04 29.39
CA ALA A 5 -27.96 -41.17 28.23
C ALA A 5 -27.09 -39.96 28.61
N ALA A 6 -25.95 -39.84 27.92
CA ALA A 6 -25.03 -38.72 28.04
C ALA A 6 -25.62 -37.43 27.42
N PRO A 7 -25.33 -36.23 27.95
CA PRO A 7 -25.57 -35.00 27.22
C PRO A 7 -24.52 -34.86 26.11
N ALA A 8 -24.99 -34.93 24.87
CA ALA A 8 -24.18 -34.60 23.71
C ALA A 8 -23.75 -33.13 23.76
N ALA A 9 -22.45 -32.93 23.53
CA ALA A 9 -21.82 -31.65 23.29
C ALA A 9 -22.45 -30.93 22.09
N ALA A 10 -22.56 -29.60 22.18
CA ALA A 10 -22.05 -28.69 21.14
C ALA A 10 -22.30 -27.24 21.58
N LEU A 11 -21.29 -26.67 22.23
CA LEU A 11 -20.59 -25.51 21.67
C LEU A 11 -21.49 -24.42 21.02
N ALA A 12 -22.32 -23.74 21.80
CA ALA A 12 -22.79 -22.41 21.44
C ALA A 12 -21.68 -21.38 21.77
N LEU A 13 -20.50 -21.55 21.16
CA LEU A 13 -19.47 -20.50 21.18
C LEU A 13 -19.83 -19.49 20.09
N LEU A 14 -20.03 -18.25 20.55
CA LEU A 14 -19.60 -17.03 19.86
C LEU A 14 -20.00 -16.95 18.38
N ARG A 15 -21.27 -16.62 18.13
CA ARG A 15 -21.59 -15.73 17.02
C ARG A 15 -20.93 -14.38 17.33
N GLY A 16 -19.66 -14.25 16.96
CA GLY A 16 -19.06 -12.95 16.73
C GLY A 16 -19.92 -12.29 15.67
N GLY A 17 -20.61 -11.21 16.06
CA GLY A 17 -21.17 -10.30 15.08
C GLY A 17 -20.00 -9.82 14.24
N GLU A 18 -19.92 -10.28 13.00
CA GLU A 18 -19.16 -9.57 11.98
C GLU A 18 -19.66 -8.13 12.02
N PRO A 19 -18.77 -7.13 12.18
CA PRO A 19 -19.19 -5.75 12.11
C PRO A 19 -19.91 -5.57 10.77
N ALA A 20 -21.11 -4.99 10.82
CA ALA A 20 -21.91 -4.71 9.64
C ALA A 20 -20.99 -4.06 8.59
N ARG A 21 -20.76 -4.77 7.47
CA ARG A 21 -20.18 -4.20 6.25
C ARG A 21 -21.09 -3.05 5.85
N ALA A 22 -20.69 -1.82 6.17
CA ALA A 22 -21.37 -0.62 5.72
C ALA A 22 -21.34 -0.62 4.19
N ASP A 23 -22.51 -0.67 3.53
CA ASP A 23 -22.79 -0.50 2.08
C ASP A 23 -21.55 -0.55 1.17
N ALA A 24 -20.77 -1.61 1.30
CA ALA A 24 -19.67 -1.90 0.42
C ALA A 24 -20.34 -2.46 -0.81
N GLY A 25 -20.06 -1.90 -1.99
CA GLY A 25 -20.59 -2.40 -3.26
C GLY A 25 -20.35 -3.90 -3.44
N ASP A 26 -20.77 -4.45 -4.58
CA ASP A 26 -20.70 -5.89 -4.81
C ASP A 26 -19.31 -6.47 -4.49
N PRO A 27 -19.24 -7.63 -3.81
CA PRO A 27 -17.97 -8.25 -3.44
C PRO A 27 -17.06 -8.41 -4.65
N LEU A 28 -15.74 -8.23 -4.44
CA LEU A 28 -14.79 -8.36 -5.54
C LEU A 28 -14.83 -9.79 -6.13
N PRO A 29 -14.82 -9.93 -7.47
CA PRO A 29 -14.87 -11.23 -8.11
C PRO A 29 -13.59 -12.04 -7.83
N PRO A 30 -13.65 -13.39 -7.83
CA PRO A 30 -12.51 -14.23 -7.46
C PRO A 30 -11.20 -13.99 -8.23
N PRO A 31 -11.20 -13.70 -9.55
CA PRO A 31 -9.98 -13.33 -10.27
C PRO A 31 -9.33 -12.07 -9.70
N VAL A 32 -10.12 -11.03 -9.41
CA VAL A 32 -9.62 -9.78 -8.82
C VAL A 32 -9.06 -10.02 -7.43
N LEU A 33 -9.76 -10.79 -6.58
CA LEU A 33 -9.27 -11.15 -5.24
C LEU A 33 -7.92 -11.87 -5.27
N LYS A 34 -7.72 -12.77 -6.23
CA LYS A 34 -6.44 -13.47 -6.41
C LYS A 34 -5.30 -12.49 -6.71
N ASP A 35 -5.56 -11.50 -7.55
CA ASP A 35 -4.55 -10.50 -7.91
C ASP A 35 -4.33 -9.48 -6.81
N VAL A 36 -5.37 -9.10 -6.07
CA VAL A 36 -5.25 -8.30 -4.85
C VAL A 36 -4.35 -9.02 -3.83
N LYS A 37 -4.57 -10.32 -3.56
CA LYS A 37 -3.72 -11.12 -2.67
C LYS A 37 -2.24 -11.07 -3.06
N ARG A 38 -1.96 -11.10 -4.36
CA ARG A 38 -0.61 -11.06 -4.92
C ARG A 38 0.01 -9.66 -4.85
N ALA A 39 -0.75 -8.62 -5.19
CA ALA A 39 -0.27 -7.24 -5.29
C ALA A 39 -0.19 -6.53 -3.92
N ALA A 40 -1.02 -6.91 -2.95
CA ALA A 40 -1.17 -6.20 -1.69
C ALA A 40 0.15 -5.98 -0.91
N PRO A 41 1.06 -6.97 -0.79
CA PRO A 41 2.34 -6.77 -0.10
C PRO A 41 3.22 -5.70 -0.74
N GLN A 42 3.21 -5.59 -2.07
CA GLN A 42 3.97 -4.57 -2.81
C GLN A 42 3.30 -3.21 -2.63
N ILE A 43 1.99 -3.12 -2.85
CA ILE A 43 1.23 -1.87 -2.72
C ILE A 43 1.41 -1.27 -1.31
N GLN A 44 1.34 -2.12 -0.27
CA GLN A 44 1.57 -1.69 1.10
C GLN A 44 3.02 -1.20 1.33
N LEU A 45 4.02 -1.81 0.67
CA LEU A 45 5.41 -1.35 0.75
C LEU A 45 5.59 0.03 0.09
N GLY A 46 4.92 0.28 -1.03
CA GLY A 46 4.89 1.61 -1.64
C GLY A 46 4.26 2.65 -0.71
N ALA A 47 3.19 2.30 0.01
CA ALA A 47 2.55 3.18 0.99
C ALA A 47 3.47 3.46 2.18
N ASP A 48 4.17 2.44 2.68
CA ASP A 48 5.19 2.60 3.70
C ASP A 48 6.30 3.56 3.24
N TRP A 49 6.74 3.45 1.98
CA TRP A 49 7.76 4.34 1.41
C TRP A 49 7.32 5.81 1.37
N LEU A 50 6.10 6.07 0.89
CA LEU A 50 5.52 7.42 0.89
C LEU A 50 5.53 8.03 2.30
N GLN A 51 5.09 7.25 3.29
CA GLN A 51 4.90 7.74 4.65
C GLN A 51 6.20 7.87 5.45
N PHE A 52 7.14 6.93 5.30
CA PHE A 52 8.33 6.85 6.16
C PHE A 52 9.61 7.41 5.52
N GLU A 53 9.63 7.59 4.20
CA GLU A 53 10.80 8.14 3.49
C GLU A 53 10.50 9.48 2.83
N LEU A 54 9.52 9.52 1.93
CA LEU A 54 9.24 10.74 1.16
C LEU A 54 8.62 11.83 2.04
N LYS A 55 7.60 11.51 2.84
CA LYS A 55 6.92 12.50 3.70
C LYS A 55 7.88 13.19 4.67
N PRO A 56 8.77 12.48 5.40
CA PRO A 56 9.75 13.14 6.25
C PRO A 56 10.76 13.98 5.46
N ALA A 57 11.18 13.54 4.27
CA ALA A 57 12.09 14.31 3.42
C ALA A 57 11.47 15.64 2.97
N LEU A 58 10.19 15.62 2.54
CA LEU A 58 9.45 16.83 2.18
C LEU A 58 9.18 17.75 3.37
N LYS A 59 8.99 17.19 4.57
CA LYS A 59 8.80 17.97 5.80
C LYS A 59 10.10 18.64 6.26
N ALA A 60 11.22 17.95 6.10
CA ALA A 60 12.55 18.47 6.42
C ALA A 60 13.11 19.41 5.35
N GLU A 61 12.43 19.53 4.20
CA GLU A 61 12.90 20.28 3.02
C GLU A 61 14.29 19.81 2.55
N ASP A 62 14.52 18.50 2.69
CA ASP A 62 15.76 17.84 2.28
C ASP A 62 15.65 17.39 0.82
N LEU A 63 16.17 18.23 -0.08
CA LEU A 63 16.09 18.01 -1.52
C LEU A 63 16.83 16.75 -1.98
N GLU A 64 17.94 16.44 -1.34
CA GLU A 64 18.74 15.27 -1.68
C GLU A 64 17.98 14.00 -1.34
N ARG A 65 17.44 13.93 -0.13
CA ARG A 65 16.65 12.77 0.30
C ARG A 65 15.35 12.66 -0.48
N ALA A 66 14.66 13.77 -0.74
CA ALA A 66 13.43 13.77 -1.53
C ALA A 66 13.68 13.25 -2.96
N ARG A 67 14.73 13.74 -3.64
CA ARG A 67 15.14 13.23 -4.96
C ARG A 67 15.54 11.76 -4.93
N GLY A 68 16.19 11.31 -3.85
CA GLY A 68 16.47 9.88 -3.64
C GLY A 68 15.20 9.04 -3.52
N CYS A 69 14.15 9.57 -2.89
CA CYS A 69 12.87 8.90 -2.73
C CYS A 69 12.04 8.82 -4.02
N LEU A 70 12.13 9.84 -4.87
CA LEU A 70 11.41 9.93 -6.15
C LEU A 70 12.07 9.10 -7.26
N GLY A 71 13.25 8.53 -7.01
CA GLY A 71 14.06 7.92 -8.06
C GLY A 71 14.80 8.98 -8.87
N SER A 72 16.02 8.65 -9.31
CA SER A 72 16.82 9.56 -10.11
C SER A 72 17.85 8.79 -10.92
N ALA A 73 17.79 8.95 -12.24
CA ALA A 73 18.77 8.38 -13.17
C ALA A 73 20.20 8.88 -12.89
N THR A 74 20.36 10.11 -12.40
CA THR A 74 21.69 10.70 -12.13
C THR A 74 22.31 10.25 -10.81
N ARG A 75 21.53 9.66 -9.90
CA ARG A 75 22.02 9.07 -8.62
C ARG A 75 22.14 7.56 -8.65
N GLY A 76 21.98 6.91 -9.81
CA GLY A 76 21.96 5.45 -9.93
C GLY A 76 20.78 4.77 -9.22
N ALA A 77 19.79 5.54 -8.77
CA ALA A 77 18.57 5.02 -8.17
C ALA A 77 17.60 4.64 -9.28
N HIS A 78 17.71 3.37 -9.69
CA HIS A 78 16.72 2.66 -10.50
C HIS A 78 15.32 2.85 -9.90
N ILE A 79 14.38 3.35 -10.72
CA ILE A 79 12.90 3.39 -10.58
C ILE A 79 12.38 3.57 -9.14
N SER A 80 11.59 4.64 -8.91
CA SER A 80 11.00 4.91 -7.60
C SER A 80 10.37 3.65 -6.98
N PRO A 81 10.56 3.40 -5.67
CA PRO A 81 9.80 2.37 -4.97
C PRO A 81 8.29 2.58 -5.04
N VAL A 82 7.81 3.80 -5.27
CA VAL A 82 6.40 4.10 -5.51
C VAL A 82 5.96 3.58 -6.88
N ASP A 83 6.74 3.81 -7.93
CA ASP A 83 6.42 3.32 -9.28
C ASP A 83 6.39 1.79 -9.29
N THR A 84 7.43 1.16 -8.76
CA THR A 84 7.60 -0.31 -8.79
C THR A 84 6.67 -1.05 -7.84
N ASN A 85 6.44 -0.53 -6.64
CA ASN A 85 5.70 -1.26 -5.62
C ASN A 85 4.26 -0.76 -5.45
N MET A 86 3.90 0.44 -5.90
CA MET A 86 2.52 0.93 -5.81
C MET A 86 1.86 1.08 -7.17
N ILE A 87 2.39 1.95 -8.04
CA ILE A 87 1.71 2.32 -9.30
C ILE A 87 1.58 1.10 -10.21
N PHE A 88 2.69 0.42 -10.52
CA PHE A 88 2.65 -0.72 -11.43
C PHE A 88 1.74 -1.87 -10.94
N PRO A 89 1.80 -2.32 -9.66
CA PRO A 89 0.85 -3.32 -9.17
C PRO A 89 -0.61 -2.83 -9.17
N MET A 90 -0.86 -1.54 -8.90
CA MET A 90 -2.22 -0.99 -8.99
C MET A 90 -2.74 -0.97 -10.44
N GLU A 91 -1.90 -0.64 -11.42
CA GLU A 91 -2.24 -0.73 -12.85
C GLU A 91 -2.59 -2.17 -13.26
N GLN A 92 -1.87 -3.16 -12.72
CA GLN A 92 -2.21 -4.57 -12.91
C GLN A 92 -3.60 -4.89 -12.33
N LEU A 93 -3.96 -4.34 -11.16
CA LEU A 93 -5.30 -4.49 -10.61
C LEU A 93 -6.39 -3.88 -11.50
N LEU A 94 -6.12 -2.74 -12.16
CA LEU A 94 -7.05 -2.16 -13.12
C LEU A 94 -7.33 -3.13 -14.29
N SER A 95 -6.27 -3.75 -14.82
CA SER A 95 -6.42 -4.65 -15.98
C SER A 95 -7.27 -5.90 -15.73
N VAL A 96 -7.46 -6.27 -14.46
CA VAL A 96 -8.21 -7.47 -14.07
C VAL A 96 -9.59 -7.14 -13.49
N ASN A 97 -9.81 -5.90 -13.05
CA ASN A 97 -11.12 -5.43 -12.60
C ASN A 97 -11.85 -4.77 -13.78
N ILE A 98 -12.84 -5.46 -14.36
CA ILE A 98 -13.62 -4.95 -15.50
C ILE A 98 -14.38 -3.67 -15.12
N ASP A 99 -14.76 -3.54 -13.84
CA ASP A 99 -15.52 -2.41 -13.33
C ASP A 99 -14.61 -1.29 -12.78
N SER A 100 -13.30 -1.31 -13.10
CA SER A 100 -12.30 -0.40 -12.52
C SER A 100 -12.58 1.09 -12.78
N ASP A 101 -13.26 1.42 -13.88
CA ASP A 101 -13.67 2.79 -14.19
C ASP A 101 -14.88 3.22 -13.36
N GLU A 102 -15.89 2.35 -13.23
CA GLU A 102 -17.12 2.60 -12.46
C GLU A 102 -16.82 2.68 -10.95
N ASP A 103 -15.92 1.81 -10.47
CA ASP A 103 -15.41 1.80 -9.10
C ASP A 103 -14.47 3.00 -8.79
N GLY A 104 -14.11 3.77 -9.82
CA GLY A 104 -13.21 4.92 -9.69
C GLY A 104 -11.73 4.56 -9.47
N TRP A 105 -11.36 3.28 -9.56
CA TRP A 105 -9.98 2.82 -9.38
C TRP A 105 -9.06 3.41 -10.44
N THR A 106 -9.49 3.46 -11.70
CA THR A 106 -8.70 4.05 -12.79
C THR A 106 -8.37 5.51 -12.52
N THR A 107 -9.35 6.28 -12.04
CA THR A 107 -9.15 7.69 -11.67
C THR A 107 -8.19 7.82 -10.49
N ALA A 108 -8.32 6.96 -9.47
CA ALA A 108 -7.42 6.96 -8.32
C ALA A 108 -5.97 6.67 -8.74
N VAL A 109 -5.72 5.64 -9.57
CA VAL A 109 -4.37 5.28 -10.02
C VAL A 109 -3.77 6.35 -10.92
N ARG A 110 -4.55 6.93 -11.85
CA ARG A 110 -4.09 8.07 -12.66
C ARG A 110 -3.72 9.28 -11.81
N ASN A 111 -4.50 9.58 -10.77
CA ASN A 111 -4.20 10.66 -9.84
C ASN A 111 -2.92 10.37 -9.05
N ILE A 112 -2.70 9.14 -8.59
CA ILE A 112 -1.45 8.74 -7.93
C ILE A 112 -0.27 9.00 -8.85
N ALA A 113 -0.29 8.46 -10.07
CA ALA A 113 0.81 8.60 -11.02
C ALA A 113 1.08 10.07 -11.39
N SER A 114 0.04 10.81 -11.77
CA SER A 114 0.16 12.22 -12.16
C SER A 114 0.66 13.11 -11.02
N LYS A 115 0.08 12.97 -9.82
CA LYS A 115 0.47 13.81 -8.68
C LYS A 115 1.84 13.44 -8.16
N PHE A 116 2.22 12.17 -8.21
CA PHE A 116 3.57 11.73 -7.85
C PHE A 116 4.64 12.32 -8.78
N ASP A 117 4.41 12.29 -10.10
CA ASP A 117 5.33 12.87 -11.09
C ASP A 117 5.51 14.39 -10.88
N GLU A 118 4.40 15.11 -10.64
CA GLU A 118 4.42 16.55 -10.38
C GLU A 118 5.26 16.95 -9.15
N ILE A 119 5.45 16.07 -8.16
CA ILE A 119 6.28 16.37 -6.97
C ILE A 119 7.72 16.71 -7.41
N SER A 120 8.28 15.98 -8.38
CA SER A 120 9.65 16.21 -8.85
C SER A 120 9.84 17.60 -9.49
N THR A 121 8.85 18.01 -10.30
CA THR A 121 8.81 19.34 -10.92
C THR A 121 8.72 20.43 -9.86
N LEU A 122 7.79 20.30 -8.91
CA LEU A 122 7.60 21.27 -7.83
C LEU A 122 8.86 21.42 -6.96
N LEU A 123 9.55 20.31 -6.66
CA LEU A 123 10.82 20.36 -5.94
C LEU A 123 11.94 21.05 -6.73
N SER A 124 11.92 20.95 -8.06
CA SER A 124 12.90 21.64 -8.92
C SER A 124 12.66 23.15 -8.95
N ASP A 125 11.41 23.57 -8.82
CA ASP A 125 11.00 24.97 -8.68
C ASP A 125 11.11 25.51 -7.25
N GLY A 126 11.47 24.66 -6.28
CA GLY A 126 11.55 25.01 -4.85
C GLY A 126 10.20 25.12 -4.13
N ASP A 127 9.09 24.68 -4.76
CA ASP A 127 7.77 24.68 -4.16
C ASP A 127 7.51 23.45 -3.28
N TRP A 128 8.05 23.51 -2.06
CA TRP A 128 7.85 22.49 -1.04
C TRP A 128 6.38 22.34 -0.60
N LYS A 129 5.61 23.43 -0.63
CA LYS A 129 4.21 23.40 -0.22
C LYS A 129 3.36 22.67 -1.26
N GLY A 130 3.56 22.98 -2.54
CA GLY A 130 2.98 22.24 -3.66
C GLY A 130 3.34 20.76 -3.61
N ALA A 131 4.63 20.44 -3.43
CA ALA A 131 5.10 19.05 -3.31
C ALA A 131 4.39 18.28 -2.18
N ARG A 132 4.23 18.89 -1.00
CA ARG A 132 3.47 18.28 0.12
C ARG A 132 1.99 18.12 -0.18
N THR A 133 1.38 19.10 -0.84
CA THR A 133 -0.03 19.04 -1.27
C THR A 133 -0.27 17.88 -2.25
N ASN A 134 0.65 17.69 -3.20
CA ASN A 134 0.59 16.56 -4.13
C ASN A 134 0.82 15.22 -3.44
N LEU A 135 1.72 15.14 -2.45
CA LEU A 135 1.87 13.93 -1.64
C LEU A 135 0.58 13.58 -0.86
N ASP A 136 -0.11 14.57 -0.32
CA ASP A 136 -1.39 14.35 0.36
C ASP A 136 -2.45 13.86 -0.63
N ALA A 137 -2.51 14.41 -1.84
CA ALA A 137 -3.41 13.95 -2.91
C ALA A 137 -3.11 12.50 -3.38
N VAL A 138 -1.83 12.13 -3.46
CA VAL A 138 -1.40 10.75 -3.72
C VAL A 138 -1.89 9.83 -2.59
N THR A 139 -1.69 10.24 -1.34
CA THR A 139 -2.08 9.48 -0.14
C THR A 139 -3.60 9.27 -0.10
N GLU A 140 -4.38 10.31 -0.39
CA GLU A 140 -5.84 10.24 -0.45
C GLU A 140 -6.32 9.27 -1.53
N SER A 141 -5.75 9.36 -2.73
CA SER A 141 -6.11 8.50 -3.86
C SER A 141 -5.76 7.04 -3.59
N ALA A 142 -4.59 6.76 -3.01
CA ALA A 142 -4.20 5.41 -2.59
C ALA A 142 -5.13 4.88 -1.48
N ASN A 143 -5.48 5.70 -0.49
CA ASN A 143 -6.40 5.31 0.58
C ASN A 143 -7.79 4.98 0.07
N LYS A 144 -8.32 5.73 -0.91
CA LYS A 144 -9.62 5.43 -1.53
C LYS A 144 -9.66 4.00 -2.07
N LEU A 145 -8.66 3.64 -2.88
CA LEU A 145 -8.56 2.30 -3.46
C LEU A 145 -8.32 1.22 -2.40
N MET A 146 -7.44 1.46 -1.43
CA MET A 146 -7.16 0.49 -0.34
C MET A 146 -8.38 0.24 0.54
N VAL A 147 -9.15 1.30 0.85
CA VAL A 147 -10.37 1.20 1.66
C VAL A 147 -11.47 0.46 0.90
N ASP A 148 -11.67 0.78 -0.38
CA ASP A 148 -12.65 0.08 -1.22
C ASP A 148 -12.36 -1.42 -1.32
N ILE A 149 -11.10 -1.79 -1.61
CA ILE A 149 -10.69 -3.19 -1.66
C ILE A 149 -10.88 -3.89 -0.31
N ASN A 150 -10.55 -3.23 0.80
CA ASN A 150 -10.78 -3.83 2.13
C ASN A 150 -12.27 -4.02 2.44
N ALA A 151 -13.13 -3.14 1.95
CA ALA A 151 -14.57 -3.20 2.18
C ALA A 151 -15.23 -4.35 1.38
N ARG A 152 -14.84 -4.49 0.11
CA ARG A 152 -15.39 -5.47 -0.85
C ARG A 152 -14.61 -6.79 -0.89
N GLY A 153 -13.42 -6.83 -0.30
CA GLY A 153 -12.53 -7.98 -0.26
C GLY A 153 -12.97 -9.05 0.76
N ASP A 154 -12.52 -10.28 0.60
CA ASP A 154 -12.78 -11.41 1.53
C ASP A 154 -12.00 -11.31 2.86
N GLN A 155 -11.05 -10.37 2.97
CA GLN A 155 -10.29 -10.06 4.16
C GLN A 155 -9.75 -8.63 4.10
N VAL A 156 -9.13 -8.17 5.18
CA VAL A 156 -8.38 -6.90 5.19
C VAL A 156 -7.02 -7.13 4.53
N TYR A 157 -6.79 -6.46 3.42
CA TYR A 157 -5.55 -6.52 2.63
C TYR A 157 -4.56 -5.41 2.97
N PHE A 158 -5.11 -4.23 3.23
CA PHE A 158 -4.34 -3.00 3.37
C PHE A 158 -4.53 -2.38 4.74
N VAL A 159 -3.51 -1.68 5.20
CA VAL A 159 -3.63 -0.67 6.25
C VAL A 159 -3.64 0.69 5.55
N PRO A 160 -4.74 1.47 5.58
CA PRO A 160 -4.77 2.80 4.98
C PRO A 160 -3.91 3.80 5.75
N MET A 161 -3.27 4.74 5.04
CA MET A 161 -2.39 5.80 5.54
C MET A 161 -3.14 6.89 6.31
N THR A 162 -3.73 6.52 7.45
CA THR A 162 -4.44 7.43 8.37
C THR A 162 -3.50 7.94 9.48
N ALA A 163 -4.03 8.72 10.43
CA ALA A 163 -3.24 9.31 11.51
C ALA A 163 -2.51 8.28 12.39
N ASP A 164 -3.05 7.06 12.53
CA ASP A 164 -2.44 5.98 13.34
C ASP A 164 -1.50 5.07 12.53
N TYR A 165 -1.27 5.36 11.25
CA TYR A 165 -0.52 4.49 10.35
C TYR A 165 0.88 4.16 10.86
N SER A 166 1.59 5.16 11.41
CA SER A 166 2.94 4.96 11.95
C SER A 166 2.96 3.94 13.09
N GLN A 167 1.92 3.91 13.95
CA GLN A 167 1.83 2.93 15.03
C GLN A 167 1.63 1.50 14.50
N LYS A 168 0.90 1.36 13.39
CA LYS A 168 0.58 0.05 12.80
C LYS A 168 1.70 -0.51 11.91
N ARG A 169 2.48 0.35 11.26
CA ARG A 169 3.34 -0.04 10.14
C ARG A 169 4.83 0.18 10.35
N PHE A 170 5.24 1.07 11.25
CA PHE A 170 6.65 1.49 11.33
C PHE A 170 7.62 0.34 11.64
N ASP A 171 7.31 -0.50 12.63
CA ASP A 171 8.17 -1.64 13.00
C ASP A 171 8.28 -2.66 11.87
N ILE A 172 7.17 -2.91 11.17
CA ILE A 172 7.13 -3.81 10.00
C ILE A 172 7.99 -3.23 8.88
N TYR A 173 7.87 -1.93 8.60
CA TYR A 173 8.68 -1.24 7.61
C TYR A 173 10.18 -1.32 7.94
N LEU A 174 10.56 -1.03 9.18
CA LEU A 174 11.95 -1.11 9.62
C LEU A 174 12.52 -2.52 9.52
N ALA A 175 11.75 -3.54 9.90
CA ALA A 175 12.16 -4.94 9.78
C ALA A 175 12.43 -5.31 8.31
N LYS A 176 11.53 -4.93 7.39
CA LYS A 176 11.72 -5.15 5.94
C LYS A 176 12.94 -4.40 5.40
N LYS A 177 13.09 -3.12 5.73
CA LYS A 177 14.23 -2.30 5.29
C LYS A 177 15.56 -2.89 5.73
N LYS A 178 15.64 -3.40 6.97
CA LYS A 178 16.82 -4.11 7.49
C LYS A 178 17.10 -5.39 6.70
N ALA A 179 16.07 -6.19 6.41
CA ALA A 179 16.21 -7.41 5.60
C ALA A 179 16.72 -7.11 4.19
N ASP A 180 16.19 -6.07 3.52
CA ASP A 180 16.63 -5.67 2.17
C ASP A 180 18.10 -5.22 2.15
N ILE A 181 18.54 -4.47 3.16
CA ILE A 181 19.95 -4.06 3.29
C ILE A 181 20.84 -5.30 3.50
N GLN A 182 20.41 -6.22 4.36
CA GLN A 182 21.16 -7.46 4.62
C GLN A 182 21.28 -8.31 3.34
N GLU A 183 20.20 -8.47 2.59
CA GLU A 183 20.20 -9.20 1.31
C GLU A 183 21.15 -8.56 0.29
N LYS A 184 21.10 -7.23 0.14
CA LYS A 184 22.00 -6.47 -0.75
C LYS A 184 23.46 -6.63 -0.35
N ASN A 185 23.76 -6.58 0.95
CA ASN A 185 25.12 -6.79 1.46
C ASN A 185 25.62 -8.21 1.19
N VAL A 186 24.76 -9.23 1.35
CA VAL A 186 25.11 -10.63 1.04
C VAL A 186 25.36 -10.79 -0.46
N LYS A 187 24.46 -10.30 -1.33
CA LYS A 187 24.64 -10.37 -2.79
C LYS A 187 25.89 -9.61 -3.26
N GLY A 188 26.15 -8.42 -2.72
CA GLY A 188 27.37 -7.67 -2.99
C GLY A 188 28.64 -8.40 -2.54
N SER A 189 28.60 -9.06 -1.38
CA SER A 189 29.72 -9.88 -0.89
C SER A 189 29.99 -11.12 -1.74
N LEU A 190 28.94 -11.70 -2.36
CA LEU A 190 29.06 -12.82 -3.29
C LEU A 190 29.58 -12.39 -4.66
N ALA A 191 29.22 -11.19 -5.13
CA ALA A 191 29.72 -10.64 -6.40
C ALA A 191 31.18 -10.20 -6.36
N MET A 192 31.75 -9.98 -5.16
CA MET A 192 33.17 -9.65 -4.95
C MET A 192 34.06 -10.87 -4.68
N ARG A 193 33.52 -12.09 -4.73
CA ARG A 193 34.27 -13.35 -4.68
C ARG A 193 34.37 -13.95 -6.07
#